data_AF-A0A2E5WKF4-F1
#
_entry.id   AF-A0A2E5WKF4-F1
#
_cell.length_a   1.000
_cell.length_b   1.000
_cell.length_c   1.000
_cell.angle_alpha   90.00
_cell.angle_beta   90.00
_cell.angle_gamma   90.00
#
_symmetry.space_group_name_H-M   'P 1'
#
loop_
_entity.id
_entity.type
_entity.pdbx_description
1 polymer ?
#
loop_
_entity_poly.entity_id
_entity_poly.type
_entity_poly.pdbx_seq_one_letter_code
_entity_poly.pdbx_strand_id
1 'polypeptide(L)'
;MNKIGFQFNDADDKDIFKVFDDYVDSSKEKLTKAADNLMKLYKSDDLDDKSRKKLIEFEGKLRIIFKQVDEIDKEVEEMARRKRIADGK
;
A
#
# COMPACT_ATOMS: atom_id res chain seq x y z
N MET A 1 20.56 -7.35 7.87
CA MET A 1 19.13 -7.00 7.99
C MET A 1 18.80 -6.02 6.89
N ASN A 2 17.97 -6.40 5.92
CA ASN A 2 17.48 -5.49 4.88
C ASN A 2 16.48 -4.52 5.52
N LYS A 3 16.96 -3.37 6.00
CA LYS A 3 16.06 -2.24 6.26
C LYS A 3 15.53 -1.81 4.90
N ILE A 4 14.23 -2.03 4.68
CA ILE A 4 13.48 -1.36 3.61
C ILE A 4 13.87 0.11 3.70
N GLY A 5 14.46 0.65 2.62
CA GLY A 5 15.06 1.97 2.60
C GLY A 5 13.99 3.05 2.74
N PHE A 6 13.58 3.33 3.97
CA PHE A 6 12.84 4.54 4.29
C PHE A 6 13.82 5.69 4.11
N GLN A 7 13.65 6.46 3.04
CA GLN A 7 14.24 7.77 2.92
C GLN A 7 13.58 8.64 3.98
N PHE A 8 14.26 8.84 5.10
CA PHE A 8 13.95 9.93 6.01
C PHE A 8 14.34 11.21 5.26
N ASN A 9 13.40 11.79 4.51
CA ASN A 9 13.54 13.19 4.11
C ASN A 9 13.58 14.00 5.41
N ASP A 10 14.46 14.99 5.49
CA ASP A 10 14.50 16.04 6.53
C ASP A 10 13.14 16.77 6.55
N ALA A 11 12.14 16.15 7.17
CA ALA A 11 10.74 16.56 7.18
C ALA A 11 10.46 17.53 8.33
N ASP A 12 11.40 18.43 8.61
CA ASP A 12 11.24 19.39 9.69
C ASP A 12 10.17 20.47 9.38
N ASP A 13 9.72 20.59 8.12
CA ASP A 13 8.72 21.60 7.70
C ASP A 13 7.49 21.08 6.93
N LYS A 14 7.35 19.77 6.69
CA LYS A 14 6.16 19.20 6.03
C LYS A 14 5.29 18.46 7.04
N ASP A 15 3.97 18.69 6.97
CA ASP A 15 2.99 17.91 7.73
C ASP A 15 3.20 16.42 7.42
N ILE A 16 3.80 15.70 8.38
CA ILE A 16 4.16 14.29 8.24
C ILE A 16 2.95 13.42 7.88
N PHE A 17 1.74 13.81 8.31
CA PHE A 17 0.51 13.12 7.97
C PHE A 17 0.21 13.26 6.48
N LYS A 18 0.40 14.44 5.90
CA LYS A 18 0.22 14.67 4.45
C LYS A 18 1.25 13.89 3.62
N VAL A 19 2.50 13.86 4.06
CA VAL A 19 3.56 13.10 3.36
C VAL A 19 3.25 11.60 3.39
N PHE A 20 2.74 11.11 4.51
CA PHE A 20 2.32 9.72 4.66
C PHE A 20 1.12 9.40 3.76
N ASP A 21 0.09 10.24 3.76
CA ASP A 21 -1.13 10.13 2.95
C ASP A 21 -0.79 10.02 1.45
N ASP A 22 0.00 10.97 0.91
CA ASP A 22 0.46 10.97 -0.48
C ASP A 22 1.20 9.66 -0.85
N TYR A 23 2.01 9.13 0.08
CA TYR A 23 2.76 7.89 -0.13
C TYR A 23 1.87 6.65 -0.13
N VAL A 24 0.91 6.59 0.80
CA VAL A 24 -0.02 5.47 0.93
C VAL A 24 -0.95 5.40 -0.28
N ASP A 25 -1.48 6.53 -0.74
CA ASP A 25 -2.30 6.60 -1.94
C ASP A 25 -1.57 6.04 -3.17
N SER A 26 -0.33 6.50 -3.39
CA SER A 26 0.50 5.98 -4.48
C SER A 26 0.76 4.47 -4.34
N SER A 27 0.95 3.99 -3.10
CA SER A 27 1.18 2.57 -2.82
C SER A 27 -0.07 1.73 -3.09
N LYS A 28 -1.26 2.19 -2.67
CA LYS A 28 -2.55 1.55 -2.92
C LYS A 28 -2.83 1.42 -4.43
N GLU A 29 -2.54 2.46 -5.20
CA GLU A 29 -2.69 2.44 -6.67
C GLU A 29 -1.76 1.39 -7.31
N LYS A 30 -0.48 1.37 -6.91
CA LYS A 30 0.50 0.40 -7.42
C LYS A 30 0.15 -1.04 -7.08
N LEU A 31 -0.29 -1.30 -5.85
CA LEU A 31 -0.73 -2.62 -5.40
C LEU A 31 -1.95 -3.10 -6.20
N THR A 32 -2.94 -2.23 -6.40
CA THR A 32 -4.13 -2.55 -7.21
C THR A 32 -3.76 -2.90 -8.64
N LYS A 33 -2.94 -2.06 -9.30
CA LYS A 33 -2.49 -2.32 -10.68
C LYS A 33 -1.71 -3.63 -10.79
N ALA A 34 -0.84 -3.92 -9.83
CA ALA A 34 -0.08 -5.17 -9.81
C ALA A 34 -1.01 -6.39 -9.67
N ALA A 35 -1.98 -6.34 -8.75
CA ALA A 35 -2.97 -7.40 -8.57
C ALA A 35 -3.82 -7.62 -9.84
N ASP A 36 -4.30 -6.53 -10.47
CA ASP A 36 -5.09 -6.62 -11.70
C ASP A 36 -4.29 -7.20 -12.87
N ASN A 37 -3.01 -6.85 -12.99
CA ASN A 37 -2.14 -7.41 -14.02
C ASN A 37 -1.88 -8.90 -13.78
N LEU A 38 -1.67 -9.33 -12.53
CA LEU A 38 -1.57 -10.75 -12.20
C LEU A 38 -2.86 -11.50 -12.54
N MET A 39 -4.03 -10.90 -12.27
CA MET A 39 -5.33 -11.45 -12.65
C MET A 39 -5.47 -11.63 -14.16
N LYS A 40 -5.07 -10.64 -14.95
CA LYS A 40 -5.09 -10.76 -16.41
C LYS A 40 -4.18 -11.88 -16.89
N LEU A 41 -2.97 -11.98 -16.32
CA LEU A 41 -2.00 -13.03 -16.67
C LEU A 41 -2.53 -14.42 -16.34
N TYR A 42 -3.01 -14.68 -15.11
CA TYR A 42 -3.50 -16.01 -14.75
C TYR A 42 -4.83 -16.40 -15.41
N LYS A 43 -5.51 -15.47 -16.08
CA LYS A 43 -6.68 -15.73 -16.93
C LYS A 43 -6.34 -15.96 -18.40
N SER A 44 -5.11 -15.68 -18.82
CA SER A 44 -4.64 -15.99 -20.19
C SER A 44 -4.52 -17.51 -20.39
N ASP A 45 -4.58 -17.95 -21.65
CA ASP A 45 -4.44 -19.36 -22.02
C ASP A 45 -2.95 -19.79 -22.13
N ASP A 46 -2.03 -18.83 -22.03
CA ASP A 46 -0.59 -19.03 -22.29
C ASP A 46 0.21 -19.61 -21.10
N LEU A 47 -0.46 -19.96 -20.00
CA LEU A 47 0.19 -20.40 -18.77
C LEU A 47 -0.17 -21.84 -18.40
N ASP A 48 0.88 -22.60 -18.04
CA ASP A 48 0.73 -23.90 -17.39
C ASP A 48 0.06 -23.78 -16.01
N ASP A 49 -0.55 -24.87 -15.54
CA ASP A 49 -1.31 -24.90 -14.29
C ASP A 49 -0.50 -24.52 -13.05
N LYS A 50 0.79 -24.86 -13.03
CA LYS A 50 1.67 -24.56 -11.88
C LYS A 50 1.95 -23.06 -11.82
N SER A 51 2.28 -22.46 -12.95
CA SER A 51 2.48 -21.01 -13.08
C SER A 51 1.18 -20.26 -12.75
N ARG A 52 0.04 -20.70 -13.27
CA ARG A 52 -1.28 -20.12 -13.00
C ARG A 52 -1.62 -20.10 -11.51
N LYS A 53 -1.46 -21.22 -10.80
CA LYS A 53 -1.69 -21.32 -9.35
C LYS A 53 -0.81 -20.34 -8.57
N LYS A 54 0.46 -20.20 -8.96
CA LYS A 54 1.41 -19.29 -8.29
C LYS A 54 1.02 -17.83 -8.47
N LEU A 55 0.56 -17.42 -9.66
CA LEU A 55 0.09 -16.06 -9.90
C LEU A 55 -1.20 -15.75 -9.13
N ILE A 56 -2.13 -16.71 -9.02
CA ILE A 56 -3.33 -16.57 -8.18
C ILE A 56 -2.94 -16.36 -6.71
N GLU A 57 -1.97 -17.14 -6.19
CA GLU A 57 -1.49 -16.98 -4.83
C GLU A 57 -0.85 -15.60 -4.59
N PHE A 58 -0.04 -15.12 -5.53
CA PHE A 58 0.58 -13.80 -5.45
C PHE A 58 -0.44 -12.67 -5.51
N GLU A 59 -1.44 -12.78 -6.38
CA GLU A 59 -2.54 -11.82 -6.44
C GLU A 59 -3.29 -11.74 -5.11
N GLY A 60 -3.59 -12.89 -4.50
CA GLY A 60 -4.22 -12.95 -3.17
C GLY A 60 -3.36 -12.28 -2.09
N LYS A 61 -2.04 -12.48 -2.10
CA LYS A 61 -1.11 -11.82 -1.17
C LYS A 61 -1.11 -10.30 -1.36
N LEU A 62 -1.11 -9.80 -2.60
CA LEU A 62 -1.19 -8.37 -2.86
C LEU A 62 -2.50 -7.77 -2.31
N ARG A 63 -3.63 -8.48 -2.43
CA ARG A 63 -4.91 -8.02 -1.84
C ARG A 63 -4.88 -7.98 -0.32
N ILE A 64 -4.20 -8.93 0.34
CA ILE A 64 -4.02 -8.92 1.80
C ILE A 64 -3.18 -7.70 2.21
N ILE A 65 -2.06 -7.47 1.52
CA ILE A 65 -1.19 -6.31 1.78
C ILE A 65 -1.96 -5.00 1.57
N PHE A 66 -2.77 -4.92 0.51
CA PHE A 66 -3.61 -3.75 0.27
C PHE A 66 -4.54 -3.46 1.45
N LYS A 67 -5.21 -4.48 2.00
CA LYS A 67 -6.08 -4.31 3.18
C LYS A 67 -5.30 -3.82 4.40
N GLN A 68 -4.11 -4.36 4.64
CA GLN A 68 -3.25 -3.92 5.74
C GLN A 68 -2.82 -2.45 5.56
N VAL A 69 -2.46 -2.04 4.34
CA VAL A 69 -2.15 -0.64 4.04
C VAL A 69 -3.38 0.25 4.26
N ASP A 70 -4.57 -0.21 3.88
CA ASP A 70 -5.83 0.52 4.10
C ASP A 70 -6.20 0.67 5.59
N GLU A 71 -5.90 -0.33 6.41
CA GLU A 71 -6.07 -0.27 7.86
C GLU A 71 -5.09 0.72 8.50
N ILE A 72 -3.80 0.68 8.12
CA ILE A 72 -2.79 1.62 8.59
C ILE A 72 -3.19 3.05 8.23
N ASP A 73 -3.67 3.26 7.02
CA ASP A 73 -4.11 4.56 6.53
C ASP A 73 -5.17 5.19 7.43
N LYS A 74 -6.23 4.43 7.74
CA LYS A 74 -7.31 4.86 8.64
C LYS A 74 -6.82 5.17 10.05
N GLU A 75 -5.90 4.36 10.58
CA GLU A 75 -5.32 4.61 11.90
C GLU A 75 -4.51 5.92 11.90
N VAL A 76 -3.71 6.17 10.88
CA VAL A 76 -2.90 7.38 10.77
C VAL A 76 -3.77 8.63 10.54
N GLU A 77 -4.82 8.54 9.73
CA GLU A 77 -5.83 9.61 9.58
C GLU A 77 -6.48 9.96 10.93
N GLU A 78 -6.79 8.94 11.74
CA GLU A 78 -7.38 9.16 13.05
C GLU A 78 -6.39 9.85 14.00
N MET A 79 -5.11 9.45 13.97
CA MET A 79 -4.05 10.13 14.72
C MET A 79 -3.89 11.59 14.28
N ALA A 80 -3.93 11.86 12.98
CA ALA A 80 -3.88 13.22 12.42
C ALA A 80 -5.07 14.06 12.90
N ARG A 81 -6.27 13.48 12.93
CA ARG A 81 -7.49 14.12 13.44
C ARG A 81 -7.37 14.47 14.92
N ARG A 82 -6.93 13.52 15.76
CA ARG A 82 -6.74 13.74 17.21
C ARG A 82 -5.71 14.85 17.46
N LYS A 83 -4.61 14.88 16.69
CA LYS A 83 -3.60 15.94 16.80
C LYS A 83 -4.17 17.33 16.47
N ARG A 84 -4.93 17.47 15.37
CA ARG A 84 -5.55 18.76 15.00
C ARG A 84 -6.45 19.31 16.10
N ILE A 85 -7.29 18.45 16.68
CA ILE A 85 -8.17 18.81 17.81
C ILE A 85 -7.35 19.25 19.03
N ALA A 86 -6.27 18.53 19.36
CA ALA A 86 -5.40 18.85 20.49
C ALA A 86 -4.65 20.19 20.29
N ASP A 87 -4.23 20.47 19.06
CA ASP A 87 -3.53 21.70 18.68
C ASP A 87 -4.47 22.92 18.56
N GLY A 88 -5.77 22.74 18.83
CA GLY A 88 -6.77 23.82 18.82
C GLY A 88 -7.09 24.36 17.42
N LYS A 89 -6.82 23.58 16.36
CA LYS A 89 -7.18 23.90 14.98
C LYS A 89 -8.46 23.18 14.55
#